data_AF-A0A8C2N7L1-F1
#
_entry.id   AF-A0A8C2N7L1-F1
#
_cell.length_a   1.000
_cell.length_b   1.000
_cell.length_c   1.000
_cell.angle_alpha   90.00
_cell.angle_beta   90.00
_cell.angle_gamma   90.00
#
_symmetry.space_group_name_H-M   'P 1'
#
loop_
_entity.id
_entity.type
_entity.pdbx_description
1 polymer ?
#
loop_
_entity_poly.entity_id
_entity_poly.type
_entity_poly.pdbx_seq_one_letter_code
_entity_poly.pdbx_strand_id
1 'polypeptide(L)' 'MAKCTKKVGIVGKYTTRYGASLRKTVKKTEISQQAKNTCSFCGKTKMKRRAVAVGIWHCGSCMKTFKWVDLCNKITLLIN' A
#
# COMPACT_ATOMS: atom_id res chain seq x y z
N MET A 1 4.93 -0.39 23.57
CA MET A 1 4.76 0.66 22.54
C MET A 1 3.43 1.36 22.79
N ALA A 2 3.41 2.65 23.12
CA ALA A 2 2.16 3.38 23.34
C ALA A 2 1.53 3.79 22.00
N LYS A 3 0.20 3.74 21.89
CA LYS A 3 -0.53 4.11 20.67
C LYS A 3 -0.66 5.63 20.59
N CYS A 4 0.11 6.27 19.70
CA CYS A 4 0.15 7.73 19.59
C CYS A 4 -1.14 8.39 19.07
N THR A 5 -2.00 7.67 18.35
CA THR A 5 -3.25 8.25 17.81
C THR A 5 -4.45 7.33 18.02
N LYS A 6 -5.59 7.91 18.45
CA LYS A 6 -6.85 7.16 18.62
C LYS A 6 -7.52 6.86 17.27
N LYS A 7 -7.63 7.87 16.39
CA LYS A 7 -8.42 7.79 15.12
C LYS A 7 -7.59 7.99 13.84
N VAL A 8 -6.64 8.93 13.85
CA VAL A 8 -6.07 9.50 12.61
C VAL A 8 -5.05 8.56 11.94
N GLY A 9 -4.15 7.92 12.69
CA GLY A 9 -3.12 7.04 12.11
C GLY A 9 -2.11 7.81 11.24
N ILE A 10 -1.72 7.21 10.10
CA ILE A 10 -0.70 7.75 9.16
C ILE A 10 -1.01 9.17 8.68
N VAL A 11 -2.29 9.52 8.56
CA VAL A 11 -2.78 10.84 8.11
C VAL A 11 -2.52 11.95 9.14
N GLY A 12 -1.93 11.64 10.30
CA GLY A 12 -1.52 12.62 11.31
C GLY A 12 -0.56 13.69 10.78
N LYS A 13 0.20 13.41 9.71
CA LYS A 13 1.09 14.38 9.04
C LYS A 13 0.36 15.61 8.46
N TYR A 14 -0.94 15.50 8.18
CA TYR A 14 -1.73 16.61 7.63
C TYR A 14 -2.32 17.54 8.69
N THR A 15 -2.08 17.27 9.97
CA THR A 15 -2.57 18.05 11.13
C THR A 15 -4.06 18.38 10.98
N THR A 16 -4.47 19.65 11.02
CA THR A 16 -5.89 20.08 10.94
C THR A 16 -6.37 20.33 9.50
N ARG A 17 -5.48 20.28 8.51
CA ARG A 17 -5.78 20.70 7.13
C ARG A 17 -6.69 19.71 6.40
N TYR A 18 -7.45 20.20 5.42
CA TYR A 18 -8.30 19.44 4.49
C TYR A 18 -9.58 18.79 5.06
N GLY A 19 -9.85 18.93 6.37
CA GLY A 19 -11.11 18.43 6.95
C GLY A 19 -11.17 16.91 7.12
N ALA A 20 -12.21 16.41 7.81
CA ALA A 20 -12.29 15.01 8.22
C ALA A 20 -12.60 14.03 7.07
N SER A 21 -13.44 14.44 6.10
CA SER A 21 -13.87 13.58 4.99
C SER A 21 -12.70 13.19 4.09
N LEU A 22 -11.94 14.18 3.61
CA LEU A 22 -10.78 13.97 2.75
C LEU A 22 -9.72 13.08 3.44
N ARG A 23 -9.46 13.33 4.72
CA ARG A 23 -8.50 12.53 5.50
C ARG A 23 -8.89 11.06 5.64
N LYS A 24 -10.19 10.73 5.70
CA LYS A 24 -10.65 9.32 5.75
C LYS A 24 -10.38 8.60 4.42
N THR A 25 -10.61 9.26 3.29
CA THR A 25 -10.36 8.69 1.96
C THR A 25 -8.86 8.49 1.73
N VAL A 26 -8.06 9.51 2.03
CA VAL A 26 -6.58 9.45 1.93
C VAL A 26 -5.99 8.38 2.84
N LYS A 27 -6.56 8.18 4.04
CA LYS A 27 -6.11 7.12 4.95
C LYS A 27 -6.17 5.74 4.30
N LYS A 28 -7.26 5.43 3.58
CA LYS A 28 -7.42 4.13 2.91
C LYS A 28 -6.38 3.95 1.81
N THR A 29 -6.13 4.98 1.02
CA THR A 29 -5.17 4.91 -0.09
C THR A 29 -3.72 4.84 0.40
N GLU A 30 -3.35 5.62 1.43
CA GLU A 30 -2.00 5.60 2.01
C GLU A 30 -1.67 4.27 2.71
N ILE A 31 -2.63 3.68 3.42
CA ILE A 31 -2.45 2.35 4.03
C ILE A 31 -2.15 1.33 2.94
N SER A 32 -2.95 1.28 1.87
CA SER A 32 -2.74 0.34 0.77
C SER A 32 -1.43 0.58 0.01
N GLN A 33 -0.95 1.82 -0.03
CA GLN A 33 0.35 2.15 -0.64
C GLN A 33 1.54 1.71 0.22
N GLN A 34 1.46 1.87 1.54
CA GLN A 34 2.54 1.55 2.48
C GLN A 34 2.50 0.09 2.96
N ALA A 35 1.39 -0.62 2.74
CA ALA A 35 1.24 -2.03 3.04
C ALA A 35 2.26 -2.88 2.25
N LYS A 36 2.81 -3.88 2.93
CA LYS A 36 3.67 -4.89 2.30
C LYS A 36 2.78 -6.02 1.83
N ASN A 37 2.74 -6.25 0.52
CA ASN A 37 1.95 -7.34 -0.06
C ASN A 37 2.76 -8.64 -0.12
N THR A 38 2.05 -9.77 -0.14
CA THR A 38 2.62 -11.09 -0.42
C THR A 38 3.04 -11.17 -1.89
N CYS A 39 4.25 -11.66 -2.14
CA CYS A 39 4.71 -11.90 -3.50
C CYS A 39 4.24 -13.29 -3.97
N SER A 40 3.50 -13.36 -5.08
CA SER A 40 2.99 -14.62 -5.64
C SER A 40 4.07 -15.58 -6.18
N PHE A 41 5.32 -15.14 -6.32
CA PHE A 41 6.42 -16.01 -6.77
C PHE A 41 7.23 -16.59 -5.62
N CYS A 42 7.48 -15.81 -4.56
CA CYS A 42 8.36 -16.24 -3.48
C CYS A 42 7.63 -16.42 -2.14
N GLY A 43 6.31 -16.18 -2.09
CA GLY A 43 5.47 -16.28 -0.89
C GLY A 43 5.75 -15.23 0.21
N LYS A 44 6.86 -14.49 0.11
CA LYS A 44 7.31 -13.55 1.14
C LYS A 44 6.56 -12.21 1.07
N THR A 45 6.22 -11.65 2.23
CA THR A 45 5.60 -10.31 2.42
C THR A 45 6.63 -9.17 2.32
N LYS A 46 7.38 -9.14 1.23
CA LYS A 46 8.45 -8.16 0.97
C LYS A 46 8.21 -7.32 -0.29
N MET A 47 6.99 -7.31 -0.80
CA MET A 47 6.60 -6.49 -1.94
C MET A 47 6.29 -5.06 -1.47
N LYS A 48 6.93 -4.07 -2.10
CA LYS A 48 6.72 -2.64 -1.82
C LYS A 48 6.47 -1.89 -3.13
N ARG A 49 5.62 -0.86 -3.09
CA ARG A 49 5.42 0.04 -4.24
C ARG A 49 6.68 0.89 -4.42
N ARG A 50 7.21 0.98 -5.63
CA ARG A 50 8.38 1.83 -5.90
C ARG A 50 7.88 3.28 -5.99
N ALA A 51 8.51 4.18 -5.25
CA ALA A 51 8.10 5.60 -5.19
C ALA A 51 8.20 6.33 -6.55
N VAL A 52 8.98 5.77 -7.47
CA VAL A 52 9.35 6.40 -8.76
C VAL A 52 8.20 6.39 -9.78
N ALA A 53 7.25 5.44 -9.70
CA ALA A 53 6.19 5.32 -10.70
C ALA A 53 4.88 4.76 -10.15
N VAL A 54 3.77 5.35 -10.57
CA VAL A 54 2.43 4.79 -10.37
C VAL A 54 2.37 3.47 -11.15
N GLY A 55 2.10 2.38 -10.44
CA GLY A 55 1.91 1.09 -11.07
C GLY A 55 3.05 0.10 -10.92
N ILE A 56 4.22 0.51 -10.41
CA ILE A 56 5.37 -0.39 -10.26
C ILE A 56 5.52 -0.87 -8.82
N TRP A 57 5.57 -2.19 -8.66
CA TRP A 57 5.86 -2.86 -7.39
C TRP A 57 7.17 -3.62 -7.50
N HIS A 58 7.96 -3.62 -6.44
CA HIS A 58 9.25 -4.32 -6.39
C HIS A 58 9.25 -5.28 -5.20
N CYS A 59 9.65 -6.52 -5.44
CA CYS A 59 9.87 -7.48 -4.38
C CYS A 59 11.34 -7.47 -3.95
N GLY A 60 11.60 -7.13 -2.67
CA GLY A 60 12.97 -7.08 -2.16
C GLY A 60 13.67 -8.45 -2.05
N SER A 61 12.94 -9.57 -2.08
CA SER A 61 13.54 -10.91 -1.97
C SER A 61 13.87 -11.55 -3.31
N CYS A 62 12.98 -11.47 -4.30
CA CYS A 62 13.23 -12.04 -5.62
C CYS A 62 13.74 -11.02 -6.64
N MET A 63 13.88 -9.74 -6.23
CA MET A 63 14.31 -8.60 -7.07
C MET A 63 13.47 -8.40 -8.34
N LYS A 64 12.28 -8.99 -8.40
CA LYS A 64 11.36 -8.84 -9.54
C LYS A 64 10.55 -7.55 -9.40
N THR A 65 10.41 -6.83 -10.51
CA THR A 65 9.48 -5.71 -10.69
C THR A 65 8.18 -6.20 -11.30
N PHE A 66 7.06 -5.72 -10.77
CA PHE A 66 5.72 -6.04 -11.21
C PHE A 66 5.05 -4.74 -11.65
N LYS A 67 4.35 -4.78 -12.77
CA LYS A 67 3.54 -3.66 -13.23
C LYS A 67 2.10 -3.86 -12.76
N TRP A 68 1.31 -2.79 -12.77
CA TRP A 68 -0.03 -2.78 -12.18
C TRP A 68 -0.99 -3.74 -12.89
N VAL A 69 -0.84 -3.88 -14.21
CA VAL A 69 -1.60 -4.84 -15.04
C VAL A 69 -1.37 -6.28 -14.57
N ASP A 70 -0.13 -6.64 -14.23
CA ASP A 70 0.22 -7.99 -13.75
C ASP A 70 -0.34 -8.27 -12.35
N LEU A 71 -0.51 -7.23 -11.54
CA LEU A 71 -1.11 -7.32 -10.21
C LEU A 71 -2.64 -7.41 -10.28
N CYS A 72 -3.26 -6.66 -11.21
CA CYS A 72 -4.70 -6.64 -11.40
C CYS A 72 -5.23 -8.02 -11.83
N ASN A 73 -4.60 -8.66 -12.82
CA ASN A 73 -4.97 -10.00 -13.30
C ASN A 73 -4.81 -11.10 -12.22
N LYS A 74 -3.86 -10.95 -11.29
CA LYS A 74 -3.68 -11.91 -10.18
C LYS A 74 -4.59 -11.66 -8.99
N ILE A 75 -5.03 -10.42 -8.77
CA ILE A 75 -6.02 -10.10 -7.74
C ILE A 75 -7.43 -10.52 -8.19
N THR A 76 -7.79 -10.37 -9.47
CA THR A 76 -9.06 -10.90 -10.01
C THR A 76 -9.11 -12.43 -10.02
N LEU A 77 -7.99 -13.13 -10.25
CA LEU A 77 -7.91 -14.60 -10.14
C LEU A 77 -7.97 -15.15 -8.70
N LEU A 78 -7.98 -14.29 -7.68
CA LEU A 78 -8.16 -14.69 -6.27
C LEU A 78 -9.53 -14.28 -5.72
N ILE A 79 -10.35 -13.60 -6.53
CA ILE A 79 -11.73 -13.18 -6.18
C ILE A 79 -12.77 -13.99 -6.99
N ASN A 80 -12.34 -14.77 -8.00
CA ASN A 80 -13.13 -15.85 -8.62
C ASN A 80 -12.66 -17.22 -8.11
#